data_AF-A0AAD6K058-F1
#
_entry.id   AF-A0AAD6K058-F1
#
_cell.length_a   1.000
_cell.length_b   1.000
_cell.length_c   1.000
_cell.angle_alpha   90.00
_cell.angle_beta   90.00
_cell.angle_gamma   90.00
#
_symmetry.space_group_name_H-M   'P 1'
#
loop_
_entity.id
_entity.type
_entity.pdbx_description
1 polymer ?
#
loop_
_entity_poly.entity_id
_entity_poly.type
_entity_poly.pdbx_seq_one_letter_code
_entity_poly.pdbx_strand_id
1 'polypeptide(L)'
;MASKYHVRSVSFPSRSYPAIQRIEQELDKLNQWEVSSNSIAGSICNGLSGLEDLYKGVDDLLNLASSQQVLSRHENEKCLDELLDGSVRLLDVCSIARDILLRFREQVQALQSAFRRRKGDSSIESSVATFTCFRKKMKRDAKKLIASLKQMDKKLGASSLLDQDRNLSEVIKVIREVNVINCSIFQSLLVFLSTSSKPKQCRWSLVSKLMLKEGIDCEEKRENEIETAGAALNELSGSEKVKNAQMKLEALEMSIYDLENCLERLFRPLIKSRSSLLNIISQ
;
A
#
# COMPACT_ATOMS: atom_id res chain seq x y z
N MET A 1 65.45 -1.23 19.36
CA MET A 1 64.51 -0.57 18.43
C MET A 1 63.35 -1.52 18.18
N ALA A 2 62.16 -1.25 18.74
CA ALA A 2 60.98 -2.08 18.51
C ALA A 2 60.18 -1.51 17.34
N SER A 3 59.99 -2.28 16.26
CA SER A 3 59.16 -1.87 15.14
C SER A 3 57.68 -1.88 15.57
N LYS A 4 57.04 -0.71 15.51
CA LYS A 4 55.59 -0.59 15.60
C LYS A 4 54.98 -1.12 14.31
N TYR A 5 54.40 -2.31 14.36
CA TYR A 5 53.53 -2.79 13.28
C TYR A 5 52.22 -2.00 13.32
N HIS A 6 51.98 -1.17 12.32
CA HIS A 6 50.65 -0.62 12.05
C HIS A 6 49.80 -1.71 11.40
N VAL A 7 48.91 -2.31 12.18
CA VAL A 7 47.82 -3.13 11.64
C VAL A 7 46.87 -2.16 10.92
N ARG A 8 46.88 -2.20 9.60
CA ARG A 8 45.89 -1.51 8.77
C ARG A 8 44.65 -2.38 8.69
N SER A 9 43.57 -1.97 9.36
CA SER A 9 42.25 -2.56 9.15
C SER A 9 41.78 -2.25 7.72
N VAL A 10 41.60 -3.30 6.93
CA VAL A 10 40.91 -3.24 5.63
C VAL A 10 39.45 -3.61 5.88
N SER A 11 38.58 -2.61 5.94
CA SER A 11 37.13 -2.79 5.92
C SER A 11 36.72 -3.16 4.49
N PHE A 12 36.63 -4.46 4.20
CA PHE A 12 35.97 -4.93 2.99
C PHE A 12 34.46 -4.71 3.13
N PRO A 13 33.77 -4.26 2.06
CA PRO A 13 32.30 -4.25 2.05
C PRO A 13 31.77 -5.66 2.36
N SER A 14 30.71 -5.73 3.16
CA SER A 14 30.02 -6.99 3.44
C SER A 14 29.59 -7.66 2.12
N ARG A 15 29.62 -9.00 2.01
CA ARG A 15 29.28 -9.71 0.76
C ARG A 15 27.84 -9.47 0.30
N SER A 16 26.98 -9.02 1.21
CA SER A 16 25.59 -8.60 1.01
C SER A 16 25.44 -7.17 0.46
N TYR A 17 26.50 -6.36 0.49
CA TYR A 17 26.46 -4.92 0.16
C TYR A 17 25.90 -4.63 -1.25
N PRO A 18 26.24 -5.37 -2.33
CA PRO A 18 25.64 -5.13 -3.64
C PRO A 18 24.15 -5.48 -3.76
N ALA A 19 23.64 -6.39 -2.93
CA ALA A 19 22.22 -6.71 -2.88
C ALA A 19 21.44 -5.66 -2.08
N ILE A 20 21.99 -5.25 -0.94
CA ILE A 20 21.47 -4.17 -0.11
C ILE A 20 21.35 -2.87 -0.90
N GLN A 21 22.41 -2.47 -1.60
CA GLN A 21 22.42 -1.24 -2.40
C GLN A 21 21.33 -1.22 -3.47
N ARG A 22 21.00 -2.36 -4.08
CA ARG A 22 19.90 -2.45 -5.06
C ARG A 22 18.54 -2.26 -4.40
N ILE A 23 18.34 -2.81 -3.20
CA ILE A 23 17.09 -2.63 -2.45
C ILE A 23 16.95 -1.16 -2.02
N GLU A 24 18.02 -0.54 -1.50
CA GLU A 24 18.04 0.87 -1.12
C GLU A 24 17.67 1.78 -2.29
N GLN A 25 18.19 1.51 -3.50
CA GLN A 25 17.82 2.25 -4.71
C GLN A 25 16.33 2.15 -5.05
N GLU A 26 15.72 0.97 -4.90
CA GLU A 26 14.28 0.82 -5.12
C GLU A 26 13.46 1.45 -3.99
N LEU A 27 13.95 1.40 -2.74
CA LEU A 27 13.34 2.11 -1.61
C LEU A 27 13.35 3.62 -1.83
N ASP A 28 14.45 4.20 -2.30
CA ASP A 28 14.53 5.63 -2.59
C ASP A 28 13.51 6.07 -3.66
N LYS A 29 13.33 5.26 -4.71
CA LYS A 29 12.29 5.52 -5.73
C LYS A 29 10.89 5.44 -5.11
N LEU A 30 10.63 4.45 -4.25
CA LEU A 30 9.34 4.30 -3.59
C LEU A 30 9.08 5.39 -2.54
N ASN A 31 10.11 5.90 -1.87
CA ASN A 31 10.00 7.04 -0.96
C ASN A 31 9.69 8.33 -1.75
N GLN A 32 10.33 8.54 -2.90
CA GLN A 32 9.98 9.64 -3.82
C GLN A 32 8.55 9.49 -4.36
N TRP A 33 8.14 8.26 -4.68
CA TRP A 33 6.76 7.96 -5.01
C TRP A 33 5.83 8.33 -3.85
N GLU A 34 6.13 7.95 -2.60
CA GLU A 34 5.27 8.24 -1.44
C GLU A 34 5.03 9.74 -1.27
N VAL A 35 6.10 10.55 -1.37
CA VAL A 35 6.04 12.02 -1.27
C VAL A 35 5.25 12.66 -2.42
N SER A 36 5.38 12.12 -3.63
CA SER A 36 4.69 12.63 -4.83
C SER A 36 3.33 11.97 -5.08
N SER A 37 2.98 10.96 -4.29
CA SER A 37 1.81 10.12 -4.51
C SER A 37 0.54 10.93 -4.30
N ASN A 38 -0.47 10.60 -5.10
CA ASN A 38 -1.81 11.10 -4.92
C ASN A 38 -2.76 9.91 -4.75
N SER A 39 -4.00 10.19 -4.33
CA SER A 39 -4.99 9.15 -4.07
C SER A 39 -5.63 8.60 -5.37
N ILE A 40 -4.90 8.52 -6.48
CA ILE A 40 -5.40 8.01 -7.78
C ILE A 40 -4.90 6.58 -7.99
N ALA A 41 -5.73 5.72 -8.60
CA ALA A 41 -5.40 4.30 -8.77
C ALA A 41 -4.08 4.09 -9.54
N GLY A 42 -3.82 4.89 -10.59
CA GLY A 42 -2.58 4.81 -11.36
C GLY A 42 -1.32 5.06 -10.52
N SER A 43 -1.35 6.06 -9.62
CA SER A 43 -0.24 6.31 -8.70
C SER A 43 -0.04 5.11 -7.76
N ILE A 44 -1.12 4.57 -7.20
CA ILE A 44 -1.06 3.38 -6.32
C ILE A 44 -0.52 2.15 -7.06
N CYS A 45 -0.92 1.93 -8.32
CA CYS A 45 -0.40 0.84 -9.14
C CYS A 45 1.09 0.97 -9.45
N ASN A 46 1.60 2.20 -9.60
CA ASN A 46 3.04 2.45 -9.73
C ASN A 46 3.77 2.04 -8.44
N GLY A 47 3.24 2.40 -7.26
CA GLY A 47 3.79 1.96 -5.98
C GLY A 47 3.81 0.43 -5.84
N LEU A 48 2.68 -0.22 -6.16
CA LEU A 48 2.58 -1.69 -6.14
C LEU A 48 3.54 -2.38 -7.13
N SER A 49 3.72 -1.81 -8.32
CA SER A 49 4.67 -2.33 -9.31
C SER A 49 6.11 -2.11 -8.84
N GLY A 50 6.42 -0.98 -8.19
CA GLY A 50 7.72 -0.78 -7.56
C GLY A 50 8.01 -1.76 -6.43
N LEU A 51 6.99 -2.19 -5.67
CA LEU A 51 7.16 -3.30 -4.70
C LEU A 51 7.51 -4.61 -5.40
N GLU A 52 6.88 -4.92 -6.53
CA GLU A 52 7.21 -6.12 -7.31
C GLU A 52 8.72 -6.15 -7.66
N ASP A 53 9.27 -5.01 -8.09
CA ASP A 53 10.70 -4.87 -8.38
C ASP A 53 11.58 -4.92 -7.13
N LEU A 54 11.17 -4.24 -6.05
CA LEU A 54 11.85 -4.28 -4.75
C LEU A 54 11.99 -5.72 -4.23
N TYR A 55 10.94 -6.53 -4.35
CA TYR A 55 10.96 -7.92 -3.88
C TYR A 55 11.88 -8.84 -4.69
N LYS A 56 12.28 -8.48 -5.92
CA LYS A 56 13.35 -9.18 -6.63
C LYS A 56 14.69 -9.02 -5.90
N GLY A 57 14.99 -7.80 -5.46
CA GLY A 57 16.18 -7.51 -4.65
C GLY A 57 16.13 -8.19 -3.28
N VAL A 58 14.97 -8.20 -2.63
CA VAL A 58 14.78 -8.89 -1.34
C VAL A 58 15.01 -10.40 -1.48
N ASP A 59 14.50 -11.01 -2.54
CA ASP A 59 14.71 -12.43 -2.81
C ASP A 59 16.19 -12.75 -2.99
N ASP A 60 16.91 -11.96 -3.81
CA ASP A 60 18.37 -12.08 -3.95
C ASP A 60 19.06 -11.96 -2.58
N LEU A 61 18.68 -10.96 -1.77
CA LEU A 61 19.24 -10.73 -0.44
C LEU A 61 19.05 -11.93 0.50
N LEU A 62 17.85 -12.50 0.55
CA LEU A 62 17.50 -13.63 1.41
C LEU A 62 18.15 -14.95 0.96
N ASN A 63 18.51 -15.07 -0.32
CA ASN A 63 19.20 -16.24 -0.88
C ASN A 63 20.73 -16.21 -0.66
N LEU A 64 21.31 -15.08 -0.22
CA LEU A 64 22.74 -15.02 0.12
C LEU A 64 23.04 -15.74 1.45
N ALA A 65 23.98 -16.69 1.41
CA ALA A 65 24.43 -17.41 2.61
C ALA A 65 24.88 -16.48 3.76
N SER A 66 25.51 -15.33 3.45
CA SER A 66 25.89 -14.34 4.47
C SER A 66 24.68 -13.70 5.15
N SER A 67 23.60 -13.45 4.40
CA SER A 67 22.35 -12.92 4.96
C SER A 67 21.65 -13.97 5.81
N GLN A 68 21.61 -15.22 5.34
CA GLN A 68 21.03 -16.34 6.09
C GLN A 68 21.76 -16.57 7.42
N GLN A 69 23.10 -16.55 7.41
CA GLN A 69 23.92 -16.64 8.62
C GLN A 69 23.73 -15.50 9.60
N VAL A 70 23.34 -14.32 9.14
CA VAL A 70 23.04 -13.17 9.99
C VAL A 70 21.65 -13.34 10.61
N LEU A 71 20.68 -13.74 9.80
CA LEU A 71 19.29 -13.90 10.21
C LEU A 71 19.08 -15.11 11.14
N SER A 72 19.82 -16.21 10.98
CA SER A 72 19.72 -17.39 11.83
C SER A 72 20.42 -17.28 13.19
N ARG A 73 21.09 -16.16 13.49
CA ARG A 73 21.71 -15.94 14.81
C ARG A 73 20.63 -15.81 15.87
N HIS A 74 20.81 -16.52 16.99
CA HIS A 74 19.92 -16.45 18.15
C HIS A 74 19.74 -15.02 18.69
N GLU A 75 20.75 -14.16 18.58
CA GLU A 75 20.66 -12.74 18.97
C GLU A 75 19.59 -11.96 18.16
N ASN A 76 19.24 -12.44 16.97
CA ASN A 76 18.28 -11.82 16.05
C ASN A 76 16.90 -12.49 16.06
N GLU A 77 16.68 -13.57 16.82
CA GLU A 77 15.45 -14.36 16.84
C GLU A 77 14.21 -13.49 17.07
N LYS A 78 14.21 -12.65 18.10
CA LYS A 78 13.12 -11.73 18.39
C LYS A 78 12.82 -10.76 17.23
N CYS A 79 13.86 -10.24 16.59
CA CYS A 79 13.66 -9.34 15.45
C CYS A 79 13.08 -10.11 14.26
N LEU A 80 13.51 -11.35 14.05
CA LEU A 80 13.05 -12.16 12.95
C LEU A 80 11.59 -12.62 13.15
N ASP A 81 11.18 -12.88 14.38
CA ASP A 81 9.77 -13.09 14.74
C ASP A 81 8.91 -11.85 14.40
N GLU A 82 9.41 -10.64 14.69
CA GLU A 82 8.74 -9.40 14.32
C GLU A 82 8.61 -9.26 12.79
N LEU A 83 9.67 -9.60 12.04
CA LEU A 83 9.65 -9.61 10.57
C LEU A 83 8.65 -10.63 10.02
N LEU A 84 8.58 -11.81 10.63
CA LEU A 84 7.63 -12.85 10.25
C LEU A 84 6.18 -12.44 10.56
N ASP A 85 5.90 -11.89 11.74
CA ASP A 85 4.58 -11.34 12.10
C ASP A 85 4.16 -10.24 11.11
N GLY A 86 5.10 -9.35 10.76
CA GLY A 86 4.91 -8.34 9.72
C GLY A 86 4.52 -8.97 8.37
N SER A 87 5.29 -9.97 7.92
CA SER A 87 5.04 -10.65 6.65
C SER A 87 3.67 -11.35 6.59
N VAL A 88 3.20 -11.97 7.69
CA VAL A 88 1.84 -12.55 7.75
C VAL A 88 0.82 -11.47 7.48
N ARG A 89 0.92 -10.36 8.23
CA ARG A 89 -0.10 -9.32 8.19
C ARG A 89 -0.14 -8.62 6.84
N LEU A 90 1.02 -8.42 6.20
CA LEU A 90 1.08 -7.90 4.83
C LEU A 90 0.37 -8.83 3.84
N LEU A 91 0.58 -10.15 3.96
CA LEU A 91 -0.14 -11.14 3.14
C LEU A 91 -1.64 -11.14 3.40
N ASP A 92 -2.08 -11.05 4.66
CA ASP A 92 -3.49 -10.97 5.02
C ASP A 92 -4.13 -9.71 4.42
N VAL A 93 -3.47 -8.56 4.56
CA VAL A 93 -3.94 -7.28 3.99
C VAL A 93 -4.01 -7.37 2.47
N CYS A 94 -2.97 -7.89 1.81
CA CYS A 94 -2.94 -8.08 0.36
C CYS A 94 -4.09 -9.00 -0.11
N SER A 95 -4.30 -10.12 0.59
CA SER A 95 -5.36 -11.09 0.26
C SER A 95 -6.75 -10.45 0.39
N ILE A 96 -7.02 -9.79 1.51
CA ILE A 96 -8.32 -9.15 1.74
C ILE A 96 -8.53 -7.98 0.76
N ALA A 97 -7.49 -7.20 0.44
CA ALA A 97 -7.57 -6.12 -0.53
C ALA A 97 -7.91 -6.63 -1.94
N ARG A 98 -7.30 -7.75 -2.37
CA ARG A 98 -7.65 -8.43 -3.63
C ARG A 98 -9.12 -8.84 -3.66
N ASP A 99 -9.62 -9.47 -2.60
CA ASP A 99 -11.03 -9.86 -2.50
C ASP A 99 -11.99 -8.66 -2.54
N ILE A 100 -11.60 -7.55 -1.91
CA ILE A 100 -12.38 -6.30 -1.93
C ILE A 100 -12.45 -5.74 -3.35
N LEU A 101 -11.32 -5.66 -4.05
CA LEU A 101 -11.26 -5.12 -5.42
C LEU A 101 -12.04 -6.00 -6.40
N LEU A 102 -11.87 -7.33 -6.32
CA LEU A 102 -12.62 -8.29 -7.14
C LEU A 102 -14.13 -8.05 -7.02
N ARG A 103 -14.63 -8.01 -5.77
CA ARG A 103 -16.06 -7.73 -5.52
C ARG A 103 -16.44 -6.32 -5.97
N PHE A 104 -15.54 -5.35 -5.89
CA PHE A 104 -15.82 -4.00 -6.32
C PHE A 104 -16.01 -3.93 -7.84
N ARG A 105 -15.16 -4.62 -8.61
CA ARG A 105 -15.28 -4.76 -10.06
C ARG A 105 -16.60 -5.43 -10.45
N GLU A 106 -16.97 -6.53 -9.78
CA GLU A 106 -18.26 -7.20 -9.99
C GLU A 106 -19.45 -6.25 -9.80
N GLN A 107 -19.41 -5.40 -8.77
CA GLN A 107 -20.47 -4.42 -8.49
C GLN A 107 -20.52 -3.29 -9.53
N VAL A 108 -19.35 -2.83 -10.01
CA VAL A 108 -19.28 -1.84 -11.10
C VAL A 108 -19.86 -2.43 -12.39
N GLN A 109 -19.49 -3.67 -12.74
CA GLN A 109 -19.98 -4.37 -13.92
C GLN A 109 -21.48 -4.64 -13.88
N ALA A 110 -22.00 -5.04 -12.70
CA ALA A 110 -23.43 -5.23 -12.49
C ALA A 110 -24.19 -3.92 -12.69
N LEU A 111 -23.67 -2.81 -12.18
CA LEU A 111 -24.27 -1.49 -12.33
C LEU A 111 -24.23 -0.99 -13.79
N GLN A 112 -23.10 -1.15 -14.49
CA GLN A 112 -23.01 -0.85 -15.92
C GLN A 112 -24.01 -1.67 -16.75
N SER A 113 -24.13 -2.97 -16.43
CA SER A 113 -25.08 -3.86 -17.09
C SER A 113 -26.53 -3.42 -16.87
N ALA A 114 -26.86 -2.89 -15.68
CA ALA A 114 -28.17 -2.33 -15.41
C ALA A 114 -28.46 -1.12 -16.30
N PHE A 115 -27.49 -0.19 -16.45
CA PHE A 115 -27.64 0.95 -17.35
C PHE A 115 -27.80 0.54 -18.82
N ARG A 116 -27.07 -0.49 -19.29
CA ARG A 116 -27.13 -0.97 -20.69
C ARG A 116 -28.48 -1.61 -21.04
N ARG A 117 -29.12 -2.30 -20.09
CA ARG A 117 -30.34 -3.08 -20.35
C ARG A 117 -31.62 -2.25 -20.53
N ARG A 118 -31.57 -0.91 -20.43
CA ARG A 118 -32.74 0.00 -20.47
C ARG A 118 -33.94 -0.51 -19.64
N LYS A 119 -33.67 -1.16 -18.51
CA LYS A 119 -34.73 -1.46 -17.54
C LYS A 119 -35.16 -0.13 -16.93
N GLY A 120 -36.46 0.07 -16.73
CA GLY A 120 -37.02 1.34 -16.25
C GLY A 120 -36.35 1.84 -14.96
N ASP A 121 -36.60 3.11 -14.64
CA ASP A 121 -35.84 3.88 -13.64
C ASP A 121 -35.73 3.19 -12.26
N SER A 122 -36.77 2.48 -11.82
CA SER A 122 -36.77 1.73 -10.56
C SER A 122 -35.72 0.61 -10.49
N SER A 123 -35.41 -0.04 -11.62
CA SER A 123 -34.37 -1.08 -11.68
C SER A 123 -32.96 -0.49 -11.60
N ILE A 124 -32.77 0.71 -12.14
CA ILE A 124 -31.48 1.43 -12.08
C ILE A 124 -31.28 1.94 -10.66
N GLU A 125 -32.30 2.55 -10.06
CA GLU A 125 -32.27 3.02 -8.67
C GLU A 125 -31.89 1.90 -7.69
N SER A 126 -32.51 0.72 -7.82
CA SER A 126 -32.16 -0.46 -7.01
C SER A 126 -30.69 -0.90 -7.20
N SER A 127 -30.16 -0.81 -8.42
CA SER A 127 -28.78 -1.19 -8.72
C SER A 127 -27.79 -0.18 -8.12
N VAL A 128 -28.11 1.11 -8.22
CA VAL A 128 -27.35 2.21 -7.59
C VAL A 128 -27.37 2.08 -6.07
N ALA A 129 -28.52 1.74 -5.48
CA ALA A 129 -28.65 1.49 -4.03
C ALA A 129 -27.78 0.31 -3.58
N THR A 130 -27.75 -0.78 -4.35
CA THR A 130 -26.90 -1.96 -4.07
C THR A 130 -25.43 -1.60 -4.11
N PHE A 131 -24.98 -0.92 -5.18
CA PHE A 131 -23.61 -0.41 -5.31
C PHE A 131 -23.22 0.52 -4.14
N THR A 132 -24.13 1.43 -3.76
CA THR A 132 -23.92 2.37 -2.65
C THR A 132 -23.79 1.65 -1.31
N CYS A 133 -24.60 0.61 -1.08
CA CYS A 133 -24.51 -0.24 0.10
C CYS A 133 -23.17 -0.99 0.15
N PHE A 134 -22.75 -1.57 -0.98
CA PHE A 134 -21.46 -2.22 -1.11
C PHE A 134 -20.31 -1.27 -0.81
N ARG A 135 -20.29 -0.06 -1.39
CA ARG A 135 -19.26 0.96 -1.14
C ARG A 135 -19.16 1.31 0.35
N LYS A 136 -20.29 1.42 1.05
CA LYS A 136 -20.33 1.64 2.52
C LYS A 136 -19.72 0.46 3.29
N LYS A 137 -19.92 -0.78 2.84
CA LYS A 137 -19.32 -1.97 3.44
C LYS A 137 -17.81 -2.01 3.17
N MET A 138 -17.40 -1.89 1.91
CA MET A 138 -16.00 -1.80 1.49
C MET A 138 -15.22 -0.78 2.31
N LYS A 139 -15.75 0.43 2.47
CA LYS A 139 -15.14 1.49 3.30
C LYS A 139 -14.96 1.09 4.77
N ARG A 140 -15.91 0.36 5.36
CA ARG A 140 -15.79 -0.11 6.74
C ARG A 140 -14.69 -1.16 6.85
N ASP A 141 -14.61 -2.07 5.89
CA ASP A 141 -13.62 -3.13 5.89
C ASP A 141 -12.21 -2.56 5.63
N ALA A 142 -12.05 -1.66 4.67
CA ALA A 142 -10.79 -0.94 4.42
C ALA A 142 -10.30 -0.17 5.65
N LYS A 143 -11.19 0.51 6.39
CA LYS A 143 -10.84 1.17 7.66
C LYS A 143 -10.34 0.23 8.74
N LYS A 144 -10.89 -0.99 8.83
CA LYS A 144 -10.40 -2.01 9.78
C LYS A 144 -8.98 -2.44 9.41
N LEU A 145 -8.71 -2.64 8.12
CA LEU A 145 -7.38 -2.98 7.63
C LEU A 145 -6.36 -1.86 7.90
N ILE A 146 -6.74 -0.59 7.68
CA ILE A 146 -5.89 0.56 8.04
C ILE A 146 -5.57 0.55 9.54
N ALA A 147 -6.54 0.25 10.39
CA ALA A 147 -6.29 0.16 11.84
C ALA A 147 -5.33 -0.99 12.18
N SER A 148 -5.42 -2.13 11.50
CA SER A 148 -4.51 -3.27 11.65
C SER A 148 -3.07 -2.91 11.22
N LEU A 149 -2.91 -2.26 10.06
CA LEU A 149 -1.61 -1.76 9.58
C LEU A 149 -0.98 -0.78 10.58
N LYS A 150 -1.75 0.19 11.09
CA LYS A 150 -1.26 1.14 12.10
C LYS A 150 -0.85 0.47 13.41
N GLN A 151 -1.49 -0.64 13.78
CA GLN A 151 -1.07 -1.42 14.94
C GLN A 151 0.24 -2.15 14.67
N MET A 152 0.49 -2.58 13.43
CA MET A 152 1.77 -3.14 13.01
C MET A 152 2.88 -2.10 13.06
N ASP A 153 2.68 -0.92 12.47
CA ASP A 153 3.69 0.15 12.45
C ASP A 153 4.10 0.59 13.85
N LYS A 154 3.15 0.67 14.79
CA LYS A 154 3.46 0.98 16.19
C LYS A 154 4.35 -0.08 16.84
N LYS A 155 4.16 -1.37 16.52
CA LYS A 155 5.02 -2.45 17.03
C LYS A 155 6.41 -2.36 16.41
N LEU A 156 6.50 -2.09 15.11
CA LEU A 156 7.76 -1.92 14.39
C LEU A 156 8.55 -0.70 14.91
N GLY A 157 7.87 0.42 15.15
CA GLY A 157 8.47 1.64 15.69
C GLY A 157 8.85 1.54 17.17
N ALA A 158 8.07 0.80 17.97
CA ALA A 158 8.42 0.57 19.38
C ALA A 158 9.66 -0.32 19.53
N SER A 159 9.93 -1.23 18.59
CA SER A 159 11.18 -2.03 18.61
C SER A 159 12.38 -1.24 18.08
N SER A 160 12.19 -0.26 17.18
CA SER A 160 13.24 0.66 16.73
C SER A 160 13.70 1.66 17.82
N LEU A 161 12.79 2.14 18.69
CA LEU A 161 13.12 3.08 19.77
C LEU A 161 13.95 2.50 20.94
N LEU A 162 14.09 1.19 21.04
CA LEU A 162 14.80 0.51 22.13
C LEU A 162 16.30 0.31 21.83
N ASP A 163 17.04 1.31 21.34
CA ASP A 163 18.51 1.28 21.11
C ASP A 163 19.06 0.11 20.24
N GLN A 164 18.18 -0.78 19.77
CA GLN A 164 18.52 -1.99 19.01
C GLN A 164 19.03 -1.66 17.62
N ASP A 165 18.59 -0.54 17.02
CA ASP A 165 19.00 -0.12 15.68
C ASP A 165 20.51 0.10 15.53
N ARG A 166 21.24 0.43 16.61
CA ARG A 166 22.71 0.55 16.54
C ARG A 166 23.42 -0.77 16.36
N ASN A 167 22.82 -1.87 16.82
CA ASN A 167 23.40 -3.22 16.80
C ASN A 167 22.77 -4.13 15.73
N LEU A 168 21.68 -3.71 15.07
CA LEU A 168 21.06 -4.47 13.99
C LEU A 168 21.95 -4.51 12.75
N SER A 169 22.03 -5.68 12.13
CA SER A 169 22.71 -5.86 10.87
C SER A 169 22.02 -5.07 9.75
N GLU A 170 22.79 -4.65 8.75
CA GLU A 170 22.27 -3.92 7.58
C GLU A 170 21.15 -4.73 6.88
N VAL A 171 21.27 -6.05 6.83
CA VAL A 171 20.25 -6.96 6.27
C VAL A 171 18.90 -6.78 6.98
N ILE A 172 18.89 -6.75 8.32
CA ILE A 172 17.65 -6.64 9.08
C ILE A 172 17.02 -5.25 8.91
N LYS A 173 17.84 -4.19 8.92
CA LYS A 173 17.38 -2.81 8.73
C LYS A 173 16.66 -2.64 7.40
N VAL A 174 17.29 -3.11 6.34
CA VAL A 174 16.73 -3.05 4.99
C VAL A 174 15.41 -3.81 4.90
N ILE A 175 15.31 -5.02 5.48
CA ILE A 175 14.03 -5.76 5.48
C ILE A 175 12.95 -5.04 6.29
N ARG A 176 13.29 -4.36 7.40
CA ARG A 176 12.34 -3.51 8.15
C ARG A 176 11.84 -2.35 7.30
N GLU A 177 12.72 -1.67 6.58
CA GLU A 177 12.35 -0.60 5.66
C GLU A 177 11.42 -1.09 4.54
N VAL A 178 11.70 -2.28 3.99
CA VAL A 178 10.78 -2.95 3.04
C VAL A 178 9.38 -3.14 3.65
N ASN A 179 9.28 -3.59 4.91
CA ASN A 179 7.98 -3.72 5.57
C ASN A 179 7.28 -2.37 5.75
N VAL A 180 8.01 -1.31 6.10
CA VAL A 180 7.45 0.04 6.26
C VAL A 180 6.87 0.55 4.94
N ILE A 181 7.61 0.47 3.83
CA ILE A 181 7.11 0.96 2.54
C ILE A 181 5.92 0.14 2.03
N ASN A 182 5.88 -1.17 2.33
CA ASN A 182 4.70 -2.00 2.08
C ASN A 182 3.48 -1.47 2.85
N CYS A 183 3.63 -1.20 4.16
CA CYS A 183 2.56 -0.60 4.97
C CYS A 183 2.06 0.71 4.37
N SER A 184 2.95 1.61 3.96
CA SER A 184 2.60 2.88 3.31
C SER A 184 1.77 2.67 2.03
N ILE A 185 2.21 1.79 1.14
CA ILE A 185 1.53 1.52 -0.14
C ILE A 185 0.15 0.87 0.08
N PHE A 186 0.07 -0.14 0.95
CA PHE A 186 -1.22 -0.74 1.31
C PHE A 186 -2.13 0.27 2.00
N GLN A 187 -1.60 1.16 2.85
CA GLN A 187 -2.38 2.22 3.45
C GLN A 187 -2.95 3.17 2.39
N SER A 188 -2.16 3.58 1.41
CA SER A 188 -2.61 4.42 0.28
C SER A 188 -3.73 3.74 -0.52
N LEU A 189 -3.59 2.44 -0.83
CA LEU A 189 -4.64 1.65 -1.47
C LEU A 189 -5.94 1.62 -0.64
N LEU A 190 -5.84 1.35 0.66
CA LEU A 190 -7.00 1.25 1.54
C LEU A 190 -7.66 2.61 1.78
N VAL A 191 -6.89 3.70 1.79
CA VAL A 191 -7.39 5.07 1.82
C VAL A 191 -8.17 5.38 0.56
N PHE A 192 -7.64 5.02 -0.62
CA PHE A 192 -8.36 5.11 -1.90
C PHE A 192 -9.73 4.41 -1.82
N LEU A 193 -9.77 3.16 -1.36
CA LEU A 193 -11.02 2.39 -1.18
C LEU A 193 -11.96 2.96 -0.10
N SER A 194 -11.45 3.77 0.82
CA SER A 194 -12.21 4.37 1.93
C SER A 194 -12.78 5.76 1.63
N THR A 195 -12.45 6.33 0.48
CA THR A 195 -12.82 7.70 0.07
C THR A 195 -14.34 7.92 -0.04
N SER A 196 -14.76 9.16 0.20
CA SER A 196 -16.13 9.50 0.58
C SER A 196 -16.79 10.41 -0.44
N SER A 197 -17.88 9.95 -1.07
CA SER A 197 -18.68 10.75 -2.02
C SER A 197 -19.50 11.91 -1.40
N LYS A 198 -19.31 12.30 -0.13
CA LYS A 198 -20.08 13.42 0.44
C LYS A 198 -19.33 14.75 0.23
N PRO A 199 -19.97 15.79 -0.34
CA PRO A 199 -19.49 17.15 -0.13
C PRO A 199 -19.64 17.42 1.37
N LYS A 200 -18.54 17.40 2.10
CA LYS A 200 -18.53 18.00 3.44
C LYS A 200 -18.67 19.51 3.23
N GLN A 201 -19.91 20.00 3.19
CA GLN A 201 -20.15 21.32 3.75
C GLN A 201 -19.82 21.23 5.25
N CYS A 202 -18.55 21.44 5.56
CA CYS A 202 -18.10 21.72 6.92
C CYS A 202 -18.73 23.05 7.32
N ARG A 203 -19.86 23.03 8.04
CA ARG A 203 -20.53 24.21 8.63
C ARG A 203 -19.71 24.90 9.74
N TRP A 204 -18.40 24.72 9.75
CA TRP A 204 -17.45 25.30 10.70
C TRP A 204 -16.35 26.14 10.01
N SER A 205 -16.33 26.22 8.67
CA SER A 205 -15.30 26.96 7.94
C SER A 205 -15.46 28.49 7.95
N LEU A 206 -16.44 29.03 8.68
CA LEU A 206 -16.69 30.49 8.75
C LEU A 206 -16.10 31.17 9.99
N VAL A 207 -15.46 30.45 10.92
CA VAL A 207 -14.85 31.06 12.13
C VAL A 207 -13.32 30.96 12.16
N SER A 208 -12.68 30.24 11.24
CA SER A 208 -11.20 30.13 11.20
C SER A 208 -10.52 31.14 10.28
N LYS A 209 -11.20 32.21 9.85
CA LYS A 209 -10.64 33.27 8.98
C LYS A 209 -9.97 34.43 9.74
N LEU A 210 -9.72 34.31 11.04
CA LEU A 210 -8.91 35.28 11.77
C LEU A 210 -7.72 34.57 12.43
N MET A 211 -6.53 35.03 12.08
CA MET A 211 -5.23 34.73 12.69
C MET A 211 -4.60 33.39 12.28
N LEU A 212 -4.07 33.35 11.05
CA LEU A 212 -2.67 32.96 10.76
C LEU A 212 -2.47 33.04 9.23
N LYS A 213 -1.83 34.11 8.80
CA LYS A 213 -1.36 34.31 7.44
C LYS A 213 0.12 33.95 7.42
N GLU A 214 0.44 32.74 6.96
CA GLU A 214 1.62 32.48 6.14
C GLU A 214 1.44 31.12 5.45
N GLY A 215 1.84 31.07 4.19
CA GLY A 215 1.17 30.27 3.16
C GLY A 215 1.30 28.76 3.32
N ILE A 216 0.18 28.07 3.10
CA ILE A 216 0.19 26.75 2.48
C ILE A 216 -0.94 26.77 1.46
N ASP A 217 -0.53 26.52 0.22
CA ASP A 217 -1.34 26.36 -0.97
C ASP A 217 -2.53 25.43 -0.67
N CYS A 218 -3.72 25.84 -1.07
CA CYS A 218 -4.90 24.99 -0.93
C CYS A 218 -4.77 23.93 -2.01
N GLU A 219 -4.10 22.80 -1.70
CA GLU A 219 -3.98 21.70 -2.64
C GLU A 219 -5.36 21.37 -3.19
N GLU A 220 -5.50 21.62 -4.49
CA GLU A 220 -6.65 21.29 -5.30
C GLU A 220 -6.96 19.81 -5.02
N LYS A 221 -8.05 19.58 -4.29
CA LYS A 221 -8.43 18.25 -3.82
C LYS A 221 -8.81 17.42 -5.04
N ARG A 222 -7.83 16.81 -5.69
CA ARG A 222 -8.00 15.95 -6.86
C ARG A 222 -8.90 14.79 -6.46
N GLU A 223 -10.12 14.79 -6.99
CA GLU A 223 -11.07 13.71 -6.77
C GLU A 223 -10.51 12.42 -7.37
N ASN A 224 -10.61 11.33 -6.62
CA ASN A 224 -10.26 10.02 -7.17
C ASN A 224 -11.41 9.44 -7.99
N GLU A 225 -11.14 8.35 -8.69
CA GLU A 225 -12.06 7.71 -9.62
C GLU A 225 -13.36 7.25 -8.94
N ILE A 226 -13.26 6.78 -7.69
CA ILE A 226 -14.41 6.32 -6.89
C ILE A 226 -15.31 7.51 -6.49
N GLU A 227 -14.72 8.65 -6.11
CA GLU A 227 -15.46 9.88 -5.81
C GLU A 227 -16.12 10.45 -7.06
N THR A 228 -15.38 10.53 -8.18
CA THR A 228 -15.87 11.01 -9.47
C THR A 228 -17.07 10.19 -9.97
N ALA A 229 -16.96 8.85 -9.97
CA ALA A 229 -18.06 7.98 -10.35
C ALA A 229 -19.24 8.07 -9.38
N GLY A 230 -18.96 8.20 -8.08
CA GLY A 230 -20.00 8.38 -7.06
C GLY A 230 -20.80 9.67 -7.22
N ALA A 231 -20.13 10.78 -7.56
CA ALA A 231 -20.79 12.05 -7.82
C ALA A 231 -21.72 11.95 -9.04
N ALA A 232 -21.24 11.36 -10.14
CA ALA A 232 -22.04 11.17 -11.35
C ALA A 232 -23.29 10.31 -11.10
N LEU A 233 -23.21 9.30 -10.24
CA LEU A 233 -24.34 8.46 -9.86
C LEU A 233 -25.40 9.19 -9.00
N ASN A 234 -25.04 10.28 -8.32
CA ASN A 234 -26.01 11.08 -7.56
C ASN A 234 -26.81 12.03 -8.47
N GLU A 235 -26.40 12.22 -9.73
CA GLU A 235 -27.00 13.17 -10.66
C GLU A 235 -27.76 12.51 -11.82
N LEU A 236 -28.32 11.32 -11.65
CA LEU A 236 -28.91 10.51 -12.74
C LEU A 236 -30.24 11.04 -13.35
N SER A 237 -30.45 12.36 -13.42
CA SER A 237 -31.63 12.98 -14.02
C SER A 237 -31.41 13.28 -15.51
N GLY A 238 -31.80 12.34 -16.38
CA GLY A 238 -31.81 12.50 -17.83
C GLY A 238 -30.76 11.66 -18.57
N SER A 239 -31.01 11.41 -19.87
CA SER A 239 -30.21 10.52 -20.72
C SER A 239 -28.73 10.92 -20.81
N GLU A 240 -28.44 12.22 -20.87
CA GLU A 240 -27.06 12.73 -20.94
C GLU A 240 -26.27 12.44 -19.66
N LYS A 241 -26.89 12.64 -18.49
CA LYS A 241 -26.23 12.39 -17.20
C LYS A 241 -26.01 10.91 -16.94
N VAL A 242 -26.92 10.05 -17.41
CA VAL A 242 -26.73 8.58 -17.40
C VAL A 242 -25.52 8.17 -18.24
N LYS A 243 -25.34 8.73 -19.44
CA LYS A 243 -24.16 8.47 -20.27
C LYS A 243 -22.87 8.92 -19.59
N ASN A 244 -22.86 10.09 -18.96
CA ASN A 244 -21.72 10.56 -18.18
C ASN A 244 -21.39 9.59 -17.02
N ALA A 245 -22.39 9.13 -16.26
CA ALA A 245 -22.18 8.16 -15.19
C ALA A 245 -21.62 6.83 -15.70
N GLN A 246 -22.08 6.34 -16.86
CA GLN A 246 -21.52 5.15 -17.52
C GLN A 246 -20.04 5.33 -17.87
N MET A 247 -19.67 6.46 -18.49
CA MET A 247 -18.28 6.76 -18.84
C MET A 247 -17.38 6.80 -17.60
N LYS A 248 -17.83 7.42 -16.50
CA LYS A 248 -17.08 7.45 -15.24
C LYS A 248 -16.98 6.08 -14.57
N LEU A 249 -18.02 5.24 -14.68
CA LEU A 249 -17.96 3.86 -14.21
C LEU A 249 -17.02 2.98 -15.02
N GLU A 250 -16.91 3.20 -16.33
CA GLU A 250 -15.96 2.50 -17.19
C GLU A 250 -14.52 2.86 -16.85
N ALA A 251 -14.22 4.15 -16.66
CA ALA A 251 -12.92 4.59 -16.17
C ALA A 251 -12.59 3.98 -14.79
N LEU A 252 -13.56 3.94 -13.88
CA LEU A 252 -13.39 3.32 -12.57
C LEU A 252 -13.15 1.80 -12.68
N GLU A 253 -13.86 1.09 -13.56
CA GLU A 253 -13.66 -0.34 -13.78
C GLU A 253 -12.23 -0.65 -14.24
N MET A 254 -11.70 0.15 -15.18
CA MET A 254 -10.32 0.03 -15.64
C MET A 254 -9.32 0.27 -14.51
N SER A 255 -9.50 1.34 -13.72
CA SER A 255 -8.67 1.62 -12.54
C SER A 255 -8.68 0.47 -11.52
N ILE A 256 -9.85 -0.16 -11.27
CA ILE A 256 -9.95 -1.31 -10.35
C ILE A 256 -9.23 -2.52 -10.94
N TYR A 257 -9.43 -2.80 -12.23
CA TYR A 257 -8.77 -3.91 -12.92
C TYR A 257 -7.25 -3.79 -12.87
N ASP A 258 -6.71 -2.59 -13.09
CA ASP A 258 -5.26 -2.35 -12.99
C ASP A 258 -4.76 -2.63 -11.58
N LEU A 259 -5.45 -2.13 -10.54
CA LEU A 259 -5.10 -2.40 -9.14
C LEU A 259 -5.16 -3.89 -8.79
N GLU A 260 -6.17 -4.61 -9.26
CA GLU A 260 -6.26 -6.07 -9.11
C GLU A 260 -5.02 -6.76 -9.68
N ASN A 261 -4.63 -6.40 -10.89
CA ASN A 261 -3.46 -6.98 -11.55
C ASN A 261 -2.14 -6.62 -10.85
N CYS A 262 -2.00 -5.38 -10.38
CA CYS A 262 -0.84 -4.94 -9.60
C CYS A 262 -0.70 -5.76 -8.31
N LEU A 263 -1.79 -6.01 -7.58
CA LEU A 263 -1.76 -6.86 -6.38
C LEU A 263 -1.52 -8.34 -6.69
N GLU A 264 -2.09 -8.87 -7.78
CA GLU A 264 -1.86 -10.26 -8.19
C GLU A 264 -0.37 -10.53 -8.44
N ARG A 265 0.29 -9.59 -9.12
CA ARG A 265 1.74 -9.65 -9.38
C ARG A 265 2.56 -9.59 -8.09
N LEU A 266 2.15 -8.77 -7.12
CA LEU A 266 2.83 -8.62 -5.84
C LEU A 266 2.62 -9.81 -4.88
N PHE A 267 1.49 -10.52 -5.00
CA PHE A 267 1.11 -11.57 -4.04
C PHE A 267 2.11 -12.73 -3.97
N ARG A 268 2.60 -13.20 -5.11
CA ARG A 268 3.60 -14.29 -5.17
C ARG A 268 4.95 -13.90 -4.55
N PRO A 269 5.55 -12.73 -4.89
CA PRO A 269 6.74 -12.22 -4.21
C PRO A 269 6.62 -12.16 -2.68
N LEU A 270 5.48 -11.70 -2.15
CA LEU A 270 5.24 -11.67 -0.70
C LEU A 270 5.28 -13.07 -0.07
N ILE A 271 4.62 -14.04 -0.70
CA ILE A 271 4.64 -15.45 -0.25
C ILE A 271 6.07 -15.98 -0.28
N LYS A 272 6.78 -15.73 -1.39
CA LYS A 272 8.16 -16.19 -1.57
C LYS A 272 9.08 -15.65 -0.48
N SER A 273 9.06 -14.33 -0.25
CA SER A 273 9.86 -13.68 0.79
C SER A 273 9.59 -14.27 2.18
N ARG A 274 8.31 -14.45 2.54
CA ARG A 274 7.92 -15.11 3.80
C ARG A 274 8.45 -16.54 3.88
N SER A 275 8.32 -17.33 2.82
CA SER A 275 8.80 -18.71 2.80
C SER A 275 10.32 -18.79 2.98
N SER A 276 11.07 -17.86 2.38
CA SER A 276 12.51 -17.75 2.57
C SER A 276 12.86 -17.42 4.03
N LEU A 277 12.16 -16.47 4.65
CA LEU A 277 12.36 -16.15 6.08
C LEU A 277 12.09 -17.36 6.99
N LEU A 278 10.99 -18.08 6.76
CA LEU A 278 10.64 -19.29 7.54
C LEU A 278 11.69 -20.40 7.38
N ASN A 279 12.19 -20.60 6.16
CA ASN A 279 13.21 -21.60 5.88
C ASN A 279 14.53 -21.27 6.60
N ILE A 280 14.90 -19.99 6.73
CA ILE A 280 16.12 -19.56 7.42
C ILE A 280 16.05 -19.86 8.93
N ILE A 281 14.87 -19.76 9.55
CA ILE A 281 14.68 -20.06 10.99
C ILE A 281 14.64 -21.56 11.25
N SER A 282 14.19 -22.33 10.26
CA SER A 282 14.04 -23.78 10.40
C SER A 282 15.34 -24.56 10.15
N GLN A 283 16.43 -23.87 9.79
CA GLN A 283 17.76 -24.43 9.54
C GLN A 283 18.66 -24.35 10.78
#